data_AF-A0A7Y4WF37-F1
#
_entry.id   AF-A0A7Y4WF37-F1
#
_cell.length_a   1.000
_cell.length_b   1.000
_cell.length_c   1.000
_cell.angle_alpha   90.00
_cell.angle_beta   90.00
_cell.angle_gamma   90.00
#
_symmetry.space_group_name_H-M   'P 1'
#
loop_
_entity.id
_entity.type
_entity.pdbx_description
1 polymer ?
#
loop_
_entity_poly.entity_id
_entity_poly.type
_entity_poly.pdbx_seq_one_letter_code
_entity_poly.pdbx_strand_id
1 'polypeptide(L)'
;MEPQRLEEVLRNVDIRLARVEQILPTLATKTELQDAIAPLATKAELQEAIAPLATKVELQDAIAPLATKAELQDAIAPLATRAELQEVRSELRDEMRHEGERTRRHFDVVAERLEGHVRLIAEGQILLQERFEDLRTDLKADIAQLDRRVMRLEATR
;
A
#
# COMPACT_ATOMS: atom_id res chain seq x y z
N MET A 1 64.76 62.07 65.44
CA MET A 1 64.08 60.76 65.34
C MET A 1 64.58 59.92 66.50
N GLU A 2 63.68 59.46 67.36
CA GLU A 2 64.07 58.70 68.56
C GLU A 2 64.61 57.32 68.15
N PRO A 3 65.76 56.88 68.68
CA PRO A 3 66.39 55.61 68.31
C PRO A 3 65.48 54.40 68.54
N GLN A 4 64.60 54.47 69.55
CA GLN A 4 63.63 53.42 69.89
C GLN A 4 62.59 53.17 68.79
N ARG A 5 62.13 54.23 68.09
CA ARG A 5 61.20 54.09 66.96
C ARG A 5 61.86 53.41 65.76
N LEU A 6 63.16 53.66 65.55
CA LEU A 6 63.90 53.03 64.46
C LEU A 6 64.09 51.53 64.74
N GLU A 7 64.42 51.16 65.98
CA GLU A 7 64.50 49.75 66.41
C GLU A 7 63.17 49.01 66.25
N GLU A 8 62.05 49.64 66.60
CA GLU A 8 60.72 49.06 66.43
C GLU A 8 60.36 48.84 64.94
N VAL A 9 60.68 49.81 64.09
CA VAL A 9 60.48 49.69 62.63
C VAL A 9 61.34 48.58 62.04
N LEU A 10 62.61 48.50 62.43
CA LEU A 10 63.52 47.44 61.97
C LEU A 10 63.00 46.05 62.38
N ARG A 11 62.56 45.90 63.64
CA ARG A 11 61.97 44.65 64.12
C ARG A 11 60.72 44.25 63.34
N ASN A 12 59.87 45.20 62.97
CA ASN A 12 58.69 44.95 62.15
C ASN A 12 59.06 44.55 60.71
N VAL A 13 60.07 45.19 60.14
CA VAL A 13 60.63 44.82 58.83
C VAL A 13 61.17 43.39 58.86
N ASP A 14 61.93 43.01 59.88
CA ASP A 14 62.48 41.66 60.03
C ASP A 14 61.38 40.59 60.14
N ILE A 15 60.31 40.86 60.92
CA ILE A 15 59.16 39.96 61.04
C ILE A 15 58.45 39.79 59.69
N ARG A 16 58.27 40.89 58.94
CA ARG A 16 57.64 40.86 57.62
C ARG A 16 58.51 40.17 56.58
N LEU A 17 59.82 40.38 56.64
CA LEU A 17 60.80 39.73 55.77
C LEU A 17 60.80 38.22 55.99
N ALA A 18 60.90 37.78 57.25
CA ALA A 18 60.81 36.37 57.62
C ALA A 18 59.50 35.72 57.14
N ARG A 19 58.37 36.45 57.21
CA ARG A 19 57.08 35.97 56.71
C ARG A 19 57.05 35.86 55.18
N VAL A 20 57.65 36.81 54.47
CA VAL A 20 57.74 36.77 53.00
C VAL A 20 58.63 35.62 52.54
N GLU A 21 59.76 35.41 53.20
CA GLU A 21 60.69 34.29 52.93
C GLU A 21 60.02 32.92 53.16
N GLN A 22 59.10 32.81 54.12
CA GLN A 22 58.31 31.59 54.34
C GLN A 22 57.24 31.34 53.26
N ILE A 23 56.65 32.39 52.67
CA ILE A 23 55.55 32.27 51.69
C ILE A 23 56.07 32.10 50.26
N LEU A 24 57.18 32.75 49.92
CA LEU A 24 57.81 32.70 48.59
C LEU A 24 57.95 31.28 48.00
N PRO A 25 58.44 30.26 48.74
CA PRO A 25 58.57 28.90 48.21
C PRO A 25 57.23 28.16 48.06
N THR A 26 56.12 28.67 48.62
CA THR A 26 54.77 28.08 48.46
C THR A 26 53.99 28.65 47.27
N LEU A 27 54.49 29.72 46.65
CA LEU A 27 53.86 30.32 45.49
C LEU A 27 54.22 29.51 44.25
N ALA A 28 53.22 29.23 43.42
CA ALA A 28 53.45 28.57 42.15
C ALA A 28 54.40 29.39 41.28
N THR A 29 55.40 28.72 40.74
CA THR A 29 56.33 29.33 39.79
C THR A 29 55.63 29.55 38.45
N LYS A 30 56.17 30.48 37.65
CA LYS A 30 55.69 30.71 36.28
C LYS A 30 55.71 29.43 35.44
N THR A 31 56.70 28.58 35.66
CA THR A 31 56.85 27.29 34.97
C THR A 31 55.75 26.32 35.40
N GLU A 32 55.48 26.18 36.70
CA GLU A 32 54.38 25.34 37.20
C GLU A 32 53.02 25.79 36.67
N LEU A 33 52.79 27.10 36.56
CA LEU A 33 51.58 27.64 35.94
C LEU A 33 51.53 27.36 34.43
N GLN A 34 52.66 27.41 33.73
CA GLN A 34 52.74 27.08 32.30
C GLN A 34 52.50 25.59 32.03
N ASP A 35 53.06 24.71 32.86
CA ASP A 35 52.86 23.27 32.76
C ASP A 35 51.41 22.87 33.09
N ALA A 36 50.78 23.56 34.05
CA ALA A 36 49.37 23.33 34.40
C ALA A 36 48.38 23.75 33.29
N ILE A 37 48.70 24.78 32.50
CA ILE A 37 47.84 25.24 31.40
C ILE A 37 48.16 24.58 30.06
N ALA A 38 49.37 24.04 29.88
CA ALA A 38 49.79 23.37 28.65
C ALA A 38 48.83 22.27 28.13
N PRO A 39 48.19 21.43 28.98
CA PRO A 39 47.24 20.42 28.51
C PRO A 39 45.83 20.95 28.25
N LEU A 40 45.54 22.22 28.57
CA LEU A 40 44.20 22.77 28.38
C LEU A 40 43.98 23.12 26.91
N ALA A 41 42.86 22.64 26.36
CA ALA A 41 42.46 22.98 25.00
C ALA A 41 42.30 24.50 24.86
N THR A 42 42.91 25.03 23.82
CA THR A 42 42.78 26.43 23.46
C THR A 42 41.38 26.71 22.91
N LYS A 43 40.96 27.97 22.95
CA LYS A 43 39.71 28.41 22.33
C LYS A 43 39.65 28.07 20.84
N ALA A 44 40.80 28.11 20.14
CA ALA A 44 40.88 27.79 18.72
C ALA A 44 40.64 26.29 18.48
N GLU A 45 41.25 25.42 19.27
CA GLU A 45 41.05 23.96 19.19
C GLU A 45 39.59 23.58 19.47
N LEU A 46 38.97 24.23 20.46
CA LEU A 46 37.54 24.02 20.75
C LEU A 46 36.65 24.52 19.61
N GLN A 47 37.00 25.64 18.95
CA GLN A 47 36.24 26.15 17.80
C GLN A 47 36.36 25.24 16.58
N GLU A 48 37.54 24.70 16.31
CA GLU A 48 37.76 23.74 15.22
C GLU A 48 37.02 22.42 15.47
N ALA A 49 37.02 21.93 16.71
CA ALA A 49 36.32 20.70 17.09
C ALA A 49 34.79 20.79 16.94
N ILE A 50 34.20 21.97 17.17
CA ILE A 50 32.74 22.17 17.03
C ILE A 50 32.31 22.63 15.63
N ALA A 51 33.23 23.14 14.80
CA ALA A 51 32.93 23.61 13.45
C ALA A 51 32.19 22.59 12.55
N PRO A 52 32.47 21.26 12.59
CA PRO A 52 31.74 20.30 11.77
C PRO A 52 30.38 19.88 12.37
N LEU A 53 30.05 20.28 13.60
CA LEU A 53 28.80 19.88 14.23
C LEU A 53 27.65 20.71 13.67
N ALA A 54 26.58 20.00 13.29
CA ALA A 54 25.35 20.65 12.86
C ALA A 54 24.79 21.54 13.98
N THR A 55 24.47 22.76 13.61
CA THR A 55 23.80 23.71 14.48
C THR A 55 22.36 23.26 14.74
N LYS A 56 21.78 23.76 15.83
CA LYS A 56 20.37 23.51 16.16
C LYS A 56 19.43 23.96 15.03
N VAL A 57 19.78 25.05 14.34
CA VAL A 57 19.00 25.58 13.22
C VAL A 57 19.05 24.62 12.03
N GLU A 58 20.23 24.14 11.65
CA GLU A 58 20.37 23.17 10.56
C GLU A 58 19.61 21.87 10.84
N LEU A 59 19.62 21.39 12.09
CA LEU A 59 18.83 20.23 12.50
C LEU A 59 17.33 20.51 12.45
N GLN A 60 16.88 21.70 12.85
CA GLN A 60 15.47 22.10 12.79
C GLN A 60 14.98 22.20 11.34
N ASP A 61 15.76 22.81 10.46
CA ASP A 61 15.44 22.94 9.04
C ASP A 61 15.41 21.57 8.34
N ALA A 62 16.31 20.66 8.72
CA ALA A 62 16.35 19.30 8.18
C ALA A 62 15.12 18.45 8.57
N ILE A 63 14.56 18.65 9.78
CA ILE A 63 13.39 17.89 10.26
C ILE A 63 12.06 18.57 9.91
N ALA A 64 12.04 19.88 9.67
CA ALA A 64 10.84 20.64 9.33
C ALA A 64 9.98 20.05 8.20
N PRO A 65 10.55 19.50 7.10
CA PRO A 65 9.74 18.89 6.03
C PRO A 65 9.28 17.45 6.33
N LEU A 66 9.75 16.82 7.41
CA LEU A 66 9.40 15.44 7.73
C LEU A 66 8.00 15.37 8.35
N ALA A 67 7.17 14.50 7.80
CA ALA A 67 5.87 14.21 8.38
C ALA A 67 6.03 13.63 9.79
N THR A 68 5.24 14.15 10.72
CA THR A 68 5.13 13.64 12.07
C THR A 68 4.45 12.28 12.08
N LYS A 69 4.68 11.51 13.15
CA LYS A 69 4.00 10.23 13.35
C LYS A 69 2.47 10.37 13.37
N ALA A 70 1.95 11.47 13.91
CA ALA A 70 0.52 11.75 13.95
C ALA A 70 -0.03 11.99 12.54
N GLU A 71 0.64 12.81 11.72
CA GLU A 71 0.24 13.05 10.33
C GLU A 71 0.25 11.75 9.50
N LEU A 72 1.24 10.88 9.70
CA LEU A 72 1.27 9.58 9.05
C LEU A 72 0.14 8.66 9.54
N GLN A 73 -0.19 8.69 10.83
CA GLN A 73 -1.31 7.90 11.39
C GLN A 73 -2.65 8.38 10.84
N ASP A 74 -2.87 9.69 10.76
CA ASP A 74 -4.09 10.27 10.19
C ASP A 74 -4.21 9.96 8.70
N ALA A 75 -3.10 9.99 7.96
CA ALA A 75 -3.08 9.65 6.54
C ALA A 75 -3.41 8.18 6.25
N ILE A 76 -3.03 7.24 7.13
CA ILE A 76 -3.31 5.81 6.95
C ILE A 76 -4.62 5.36 7.58
N ALA A 77 -5.17 6.10 8.55
CA ALA A 77 -6.42 5.76 9.24
C ALA A 77 -7.62 5.45 8.31
N PRO A 78 -7.85 6.17 7.19
CA PRO A 78 -8.97 5.86 6.29
C PRO A 78 -8.69 4.69 5.32
N LEU A 79 -7.47 4.16 5.28
CA LEU A 79 -7.12 3.11 4.32
C LEU A 79 -7.63 1.76 4.79
N ALA A 80 -8.28 1.03 3.88
CA ALA A 80 -8.73 -0.32 4.13
C ALA A 80 -7.54 -1.22 4.52
N THR A 81 -7.76 -2.02 5.56
CA THR A 81 -6.76 -2.98 5.99
C THR A 81 -6.65 -4.13 5.00
N ARG A 82 -5.51 -4.82 5.02
CA ARG A 82 -5.32 -6.03 4.21
C ARG A 82 -6.38 -7.10 4.51
N ALA A 83 -6.87 -7.18 5.75
CA ALA A 83 -7.89 -8.15 6.14
C ALA A 83 -9.24 -7.84 5.48
N GLU A 84 -9.69 -6.58 5.55
CA GLU A 84 -10.93 -6.11 4.91
C GLU A 84 -10.90 -6.36 3.40
N LEU A 85 -9.78 -6.08 2.73
CA LEU A 85 -9.64 -6.36 1.30
C LEU A 85 -9.67 -7.86 0.96
N GLN A 86 -9.21 -8.73 1.87
CA GLN A 86 -9.26 -10.18 1.68
C GLN A 86 -10.68 -10.71 1.83
N GLU A 87 -11.43 -10.18 2.79
CA GLU A 87 -12.83 -10.52 3.03
C GLU A 87 -13.68 -10.16 1.81
N VAL A 88 -13.64 -8.90 1.36
CA VAL A 88 -14.35 -8.45 0.15
C VAL A 88 -14.01 -9.29 -1.07
N ARG A 89 -12.73 -9.66 -1.23
CA ARG A 89 -12.29 -10.52 -2.34
C ARG A 89 -12.86 -11.93 -2.24
N SER A 90 -13.02 -12.47 -1.03
CA SER A 90 -13.61 -13.79 -0.81
C SER A 90 -15.10 -13.76 -1.12
N GLU A 91 -15.82 -12.78 -0.57
CA GLU A 91 -17.25 -12.60 -0.82
C GLU A 91 -17.56 -12.47 -2.30
N LEU A 92 -16.82 -11.60 -3.01
CA LEU A 92 -16.98 -11.42 -4.45
C LEU A 92 -16.72 -12.72 -5.23
N ARG A 93 -15.71 -13.50 -4.82
CA ARG A 93 -15.41 -14.78 -5.46
C ARG A 93 -16.56 -15.77 -5.29
N ASP A 94 -17.16 -15.82 -4.11
CA ASP A 94 -18.26 -16.74 -3.82
C ASP A 94 -19.55 -16.30 -4.52
N GLU A 95 -19.83 -15.00 -4.58
CA GLU A 95 -20.93 -14.45 -5.37
C GLU A 95 -20.78 -14.76 -6.86
N MET A 96 -19.59 -14.54 -7.43
CA MET A 96 -19.33 -14.87 -8.84
C MET A 96 -19.49 -16.36 -9.14
N ARG A 97 -19.09 -17.24 -8.22
CA ARG A 97 -19.29 -18.69 -8.37
C ARG A 97 -20.77 -19.03 -8.38
N HIS A 98 -21.52 -18.48 -7.43
CA HIS A 98 -22.95 -18.73 -7.30
C HIS A 98 -23.75 -18.21 -8.51
N GLU A 99 -23.42 -17.02 -9.01
CA GLU A 99 -23.99 -16.49 -10.25
C GLU A 99 -23.61 -17.34 -11.47
N GLY A 100 -22.36 -17.82 -11.54
CA GLY A 100 -21.93 -18.76 -12.57
C GLY A 100 -22.73 -20.07 -12.55
N GLU A 101 -23.01 -20.62 -11.37
CA GLU A 101 -23.83 -21.82 -11.20
C GLU A 101 -25.31 -21.58 -11.52
N ARG A 102 -25.88 -20.44 -11.13
CA ARG A 102 -27.23 -20.04 -11.55
C ARG A 102 -27.35 -19.93 -13.06
N THR A 103 -26.38 -19.29 -13.69
CA THR A 103 -26.33 -19.10 -15.14
C THR A 103 -26.27 -20.45 -15.85
N ARG A 104 -25.41 -21.38 -15.41
CA ARG A 104 -25.33 -22.74 -15.96
C ARG A 104 -26.66 -23.48 -15.84
N ARG A 105 -27.28 -23.48 -14.65
CA ARG A 105 -28.59 -24.10 -14.46
C ARG A 105 -29.66 -23.53 -15.38
N HIS A 106 -29.68 -22.21 -15.60
CA HIS A 106 -30.59 -21.60 -16.56
C HIS A 106 -30.30 -22.02 -17.99
N PHE A 107 -29.03 -22.11 -18.39
CA PHE A 107 -28.65 -22.63 -19.70
C PHE A 107 -29.04 -24.09 -19.90
N ASP A 108 -28.91 -24.93 -18.88
CA ASP A 108 -29.33 -26.34 -18.93
C ASP A 108 -30.85 -26.44 -19.18
N VAL A 109 -31.65 -25.68 -18.44
CA VAL A 109 -33.11 -25.62 -18.64
C VAL A 109 -33.48 -25.13 -20.05
N VAL A 110 -32.77 -24.13 -20.56
CA VAL A 110 -32.98 -23.63 -21.93
C VAL A 110 -32.62 -24.69 -22.96
N ALA A 111 -31.51 -25.40 -22.76
CA ALA A 111 -31.05 -26.47 -23.64
C ALA A 111 -32.06 -27.63 -23.68
N GLU A 112 -32.52 -28.10 -22.52
CA GLU A 112 -33.56 -29.13 -22.43
C GLU A 112 -34.86 -28.72 -23.14
N ARG A 113 -35.29 -27.48 -22.95
CA ARG A 113 -36.49 -26.95 -23.62
C ARG A 113 -36.31 -26.87 -25.14
N LEU A 114 -35.15 -26.42 -25.60
CA LEU A 114 -34.83 -26.36 -27.04
C LEU A 114 -34.78 -27.76 -27.64
N GLU A 115 -34.17 -28.73 -26.96
CA GLU A 115 -34.17 -30.12 -27.40
C GLU A 115 -35.60 -30.66 -27.55
N GLY A 116 -36.46 -30.38 -26.57
CA GLY A 116 -37.88 -30.72 -26.63
C GLY A 116 -38.60 -30.09 -27.83
N HIS A 117 -38.37 -28.80 -28.10
CA HIS A 117 -38.95 -28.14 -29.27
C HIS A 117 -38.44 -28.73 -30.59
N VAL A 118 -37.14 -29.00 -30.71
CA VAL A 118 -36.55 -29.61 -31.91
C VAL A 118 -37.15 -30.99 -32.15
N ARG A 119 -37.30 -31.80 -31.10
CA ARG A 119 -37.94 -33.12 -31.18
C ARG A 119 -39.39 -33.04 -31.66
N LEU A 120 -40.19 -32.14 -31.07
CA LEU A 120 -41.58 -31.93 -31.48
C LEU A 120 -41.70 -31.46 -32.93
N ILE A 121 -40.81 -30.57 -33.39
CA ILE A 121 -40.79 -30.13 -34.80
C ILE A 121 -40.45 -31.32 -35.72
N ALA A 122 -39.46 -32.14 -35.36
CA ALA A 122 -39.08 -33.31 -36.14
C ALA A 122 -40.23 -34.32 -36.26
N GLU A 123 -40.91 -34.63 -35.16
CA GLU A 123 -42.10 -35.49 -35.14
C GLU A 123 -43.23 -34.91 -36.00
N GLY A 124 -43.49 -33.60 -35.88
CA GLY A 124 -44.48 -32.91 -36.69
C GLY A 124 -44.15 -32.94 -38.20
N GLN A 125 -42.88 -32.81 -38.58
CA GLN A 125 -42.43 -32.90 -39.97
C GLN A 125 -42.63 -34.30 -40.55
N ILE A 126 -42.33 -35.35 -39.78
CA ILE A 126 -42.56 -36.75 -40.18
C ILE A 126 -44.07 -36.97 -40.43
N LEU A 127 -44.92 -36.59 -39.48
CA LEU A 127 -46.37 -36.76 -39.61
C LEU A 127 -46.96 -35.97 -40.79
N LEU A 128 -46.47 -34.74 -41.01
CA LEU A 128 -46.87 -33.94 -42.17
C LEU A 128 -46.46 -34.63 -43.48
N GLN A 129 -45.25 -35.19 -43.54
CA GLN A 129 -44.77 -35.91 -44.71
C GLN A 129 -45.65 -37.13 -45.03
N GLU A 130 -46.00 -37.94 -44.01
CA GLU A 130 -46.91 -39.08 -44.16
C GLU A 130 -48.27 -38.63 -44.73
N ARG A 131 -48.87 -37.56 -44.17
CA ARG A 131 -50.13 -37.01 -44.68
C ARG A 131 -50.04 -36.50 -46.12
N PHE A 132 -48.91 -35.91 -46.51
CA PHE A 132 -48.70 -35.48 -47.89
C PHE A 132 -48.60 -36.66 -48.86
N GLU A 133 -47.98 -37.77 -48.44
CA GLU A 133 -47.90 -38.99 -49.23
C GLU A 133 -49.27 -39.67 -49.40
N ASP A 134 -50.08 -39.70 -48.35
CA ASP A 134 -51.46 -40.19 -48.39
C ASP A 134 -52.31 -39.34 -49.34
N LEU A 135 -52.34 -38.01 -49.15
CA LEU A 135 -53.10 -37.10 -50.00
C LEU A 135 -52.68 -37.17 -51.47
N ARG A 136 -51.37 -37.32 -51.72
CA ARG A 136 -50.83 -37.52 -53.07
C ARG A 136 -51.34 -38.82 -53.69
N THR A 137 -51.46 -39.88 -52.89
CA THR A 137 -51.94 -41.19 -53.34
C THR A 137 -53.44 -41.12 -53.66
N ASP A 138 -54.23 -40.50 -52.79
CA ASP A 138 -55.66 -40.27 -53.02
C ASP A 138 -55.92 -39.44 -54.28
N LEU A 139 -55.19 -38.33 -54.45
CA LEU A 139 -55.33 -37.47 -55.62
C LEU A 139 -54.98 -38.21 -56.92
N LYS A 140 -53.95 -39.06 -56.90
CA LYS A 140 -53.61 -39.91 -58.07
C LYS A 140 -54.75 -40.89 -58.40
N ALA A 141 -55.38 -41.47 -57.37
CA ALA A 141 -56.50 -42.38 -57.56
C ALA A 141 -57.72 -41.67 -58.15
N ASP A 142 -58.04 -40.46 -57.65
CA ASP A 142 -59.12 -39.62 -58.14
C ASP A 142 -58.91 -39.21 -59.60
N ILE A 143 -57.69 -38.77 -59.97
CA ILE A 143 -57.33 -38.44 -61.36
C ILE A 143 -57.52 -39.66 -62.26
N ALA A 144 -56.98 -40.83 -61.86
CA ALA A 144 -57.14 -42.05 -62.66
C ALA A 144 -58.61 -42.46 -62.81
N GLN A 145 -59.46 -42.20 -61.80
CA GLN A 145 -60.89 -42.42 -61.89
C GLN A 145 -61.57 -41.44 -62.84
N LEU A 146 -61.19 -40.16 -62.82
CA LEU A 146 -61.67 -39.15 -63.75
C LEU A 146 -61.29 -39.49 -65.19
N ASP A 147 -60.04 -39.87 -65.45
CA ASP A 147 -59.57 -40.30 -66.79
C ASP A 147 -60.43 -41.47 -67.32
N ARG A 148 -60.67 -42.49 -66.49
CA ARG A 148 -61.54 -43.62 -66.84
C ARG A 148 -63.00 -43.20 -67.11
N ARG A 149 -63.49 -42.14 -66.48
CA ARG A 149 -64.85 -41.60 -66.72
C ARG A 149 -64.88 -40.81 -68.03
N VAL A 150 -63.87 -39.98 -68.28
CA VAL A 150 -63.73 -39.20 -69.52
C VAL A 150 -63.65 -40.13 -70.72
N MET A 151 -62.77 -41.15 -70.70
CA MET A 151 -62.68 -42.12 -71.80
C MET A 151 -64.00 -42.83 -72.11
N ARG A 152 -64.80 -43.16 -71.09
CA ARG A 152 -66.13 -43.75 -71.28
C ARG A 152 -67.11 -42.79 -71.95
N LEU A 153 -67.08 -41.52 -71.55
CA LEU A 153 -67.95 -40.49 -72.15
C LEU A 153 -67.54 -40.21 -73.60
N GLU A 154 -66.24 -40.16 -73.89
CA GLU A 154 -65.72 -39.97 -75.25
C GLU A 154 -66.05 -41.15 -76.17
N ALA A 155 -66.02 -42.39 -75.67
CA ALA A 155 -66.38 -43.58 -76.46
C ALA A 155 -67.89 -43.69 -76.78
N THR A 156 -68.75 -42.91 -76.10
CA THR A 156 -70.21 -42.94 -76.30
C THR A 156 -70.68 -41.80 -77.23
N ARG A 157 -69.76 -40.97 -77.73
CA ARG A 157 -70.03 -39.84 -78.61
C ARG A 157 -69.58 -40.12 -80.04
#